data_AF-A0AAJ2GZ08-F1
#
_entry.id   AF-A0AAJ2GZ08-F1
#
_cell.length_a   1.000
_cell.length_b   1.000
_cell.length_c   1.000
_cell.angle_alpha   90.00
_cell.angle_beta   90.00
_cell.angle_gamma   90.00
#
_symmetry.space_group_name_H-M   'P 1'
#
loop_
_entity.id
_entity.type
_entity.pdbx_description
1 polymer ?
#
loop_
_entity_poly.entity_id
_entity_poly.type
_entity_poly.pdbx_seq_one_letter_code
_entity_poly.pdbx_strand_id
1 'polypeptide(L)'
;MTIKPTLQTGSQDGFIGREKLIAHSEEFRPRVVHVTNGVYVAIGYSASNVTLIAGRGGSIIVDTAANPVDAKAIVEAFGFHLVRPVKAIIYTHNHPDHTGGATVFAGDDSPGIYSHALLQSATPSMGRGQRDGGDAFGMHLPAEDFINAGTQLEYGRTTPHTRQGFLPPTNTFDGDEKPITIAGIALHLISTPGEADDNISVWLPEQKLLIAGDVLLKTFPNIAPLRGLPTRPVDQRIASLDKLLLLEPDFIVPGHMGVIENAAEARNALTAYRDAIKFVYEKTMEGIARGMTPEELVQQINLPEELAQHPYLQEFYGTVAWSIRGIYCQNAGWFDGNPTNIWPLPAKERADYLLDLEPGNRAAMTVKVKALRELGERQMNATARNYHLSVANTLKARSLQGGDGLRSPA
;
A
#
# COMPACT_ATOMS: atom_id res chain seq x y z
N MET A 1 -51.64 13.63 -26.27
CA MET A 1 -50.19 13.63 -26.53
C MET A 1 -49.53 13.94 -25.20
N THR A 2 -49.21 12.89 -24.45
CA THR A 2 -48.73 13.04 -23.06
C THR A 2 -47.64 12.01 -22.87
N ILE A 3 -46.40 12.40 -23.18
CA ILE A 3 -45.21 11.58 -22.95
C ILE A 3 -44.63 12.05 -21.62
N LYS A 4 -44.72 11.19 -20.60
CA LYS A 4 -44.00 11.35 -19.33
C LYS A 4 -42.49 11.19 -19.62
N PRO A 5 -41.60 11.98 -19.00
CA PRO A 5 -40.17 11.69 -19.05
C PRO A 5 -39.87 10.48 -18.17
N THR A 6 -39.34 9.43 -18.78
CA THR A 6 -38.74 8.29 -18.08
C THR A 6 -37.44 8.77 -17.42
N LEU A 7 -37.32 8.55 -16.12
CA LEU A 7 -36.08 8.72 -15.36
C LEU A 7 -34.97 7.88 -16.01
N GLN A 8 -33.98 8.54 -16.61
CA GLN A 8 -32.69 7.92 -16.90
C GLN A 8 -31.86 7.93 -15.60
N THR A 9 -31.81 6.78 -14.95
CA THR A 9 -30.78 6.44 -13.96
C THR A 9 -29.54 6.01 -14.71
N GLY A 10 -28.47 6.80 -14.63
CA GLY A 10 -27.15 6.44 -15.16
C GLY A 10 -26.21 7.63 -15.09
N SER A 11 -25.53 7.82 -13.96
CA SER A 11 -24.42 8.78 -13.87
C SER A 11 -23.27 8.27 -14.75
N GLN A 12 -23.11 8.90 -15.91
CA GLN A 12 -22.01 8.71 -16.87
C GLN A 12 -20.69 9.38 -16.40
N ASP A 13 -20.24 9.11 -15.18
CA ASP A 13 -18.95 9.63 -14.69
C ASP A 13 -17.91 8.51 -14.52
N GLY A 14 -17.82 7.63 -15.52
CA GLY A 14 -16.77 6.61 -15.62
C GLY A 14 -15.43 7.25 -15.99
N PHE A 15 -14.66 7.73 -15.01
CA PHE A 15 -13.26 8.09 -15.25
C PHE A 15 -12.45 6.83 -15.55
N ILE A 16 -11.57 6.86 -16.56
CA ILE A 16 -10.74 5.72 -17.02
C ILE A 16 -10.04 4.99 -15.86
N GLY A 17 -9.56 5.71 -14.84
CA GLY A 17 -8.93 5.10 -13.66
C GLY A 17 -9.88 4.28 -12.80
N ARG A 18 -11.17 4.64 -12.72
CA ARG A 18 -12.19 3.85 -12.00
C ARG A 18 -12.40 2.51 -12.69
N GLU A 19 -12.53 2.49 -14.01
CA GLU A 19 -12.69 1.26 -14.79
C GLU A 19 -11.45 0.35 -14.67
N LYS A 20 -10.25 0.94 -14.71
CA LYS A 20 -8.99 0.21 -14.45
C LYS A 20 -8.98 -0.41 -13.05
N LEU A 21 -9.39 0.34 -12.02
CA LEU A 21 -9.44 -0.16 -10.65
C LEU A 21 -10.48 -1.27 -10.48
N ILE A 22 -11.65 -1.17 -11.14
CA ILE A 22 -12.65 -2.24 -11.16
C ILE A 22 -12.06 -3.50 -11.79
N ALA A 23 -11.45 -3.40 -12.97
CA ALA A 23 -10.82 -4.53 -13.64
C ALA A 23 -9.69 -5.17 -12.79
N HIS A 24 -8.93 -4.34 -12.07
CA HIS A 24 -7.88 -4.80 -11.15
C HIS A 24 -8.42 -5.68 -10.01
N SER A 25 -9.71 -5.59 -9.69
CA SER A 25 -10.33 -6.42 -8.63
C SER A 25 -10.29 -7.92 -8.94
N GLU A 26 -10.13 -8.32 -10.21
CA GLU A 26 -9.97 -9.72 -10.61
C GLU A 26 -8.71 -10.37 -10.01
N GLU A 27 -7.69 -9.57 -9.68
CA GLU A 27 -6.48 -10.04 -8.99
C GLU A 27 -6.78 -10.60 -7.59
N PHE A 28 -7.91 -10.21 -6.98
CA PHE A 28 -8.29 -10.58 -5.61
C PHE A 28 -9.44 -11.59 -5.55
N ARG A 29 -9.86 -12.17 -6.68
CA ARG A 29 -10.93 -13.17 -6.68
C ARG A 29 -10.49 -14.42 -5.90
N PRO A 30 -11.23 -14.84 -4.85
CA PRO A 30 -10.90 -16.03 -4.05
C PRO A 30 -10.73 -17.28 -4.92
N ARG A 31 -9.53 -17.87 -4.88
CA ARG A 31 -9.20 -19.13 -5.57
C ARG A 31 -7.93 -19.75 -5.03
N VAL A 32 -7.81 -21.07 -5.15
CA VAL A 32 -6.55 -21.79 -4.94
C VAL A 32 -5.97 -22.10 -6.31
N VAL A 33 -4.75 -21.65 -6.56
CA VAL A 33 -4.02 -21.90 -7.82
C VAL A 33 -2.95 -22.95 -7.57
N HIS A 34 -2.93 -24.01 -8.39
CA HIS A 34 -1.82 -24.96 -8.45
C HIS A 34 -0.75 -24.38 -9.39
N VAL A 35 0.37 -23.93 -8.82
CA VAL A 35 1.39 -23.18 -9.56
C VAL A 35 2.37 -24.14 -10.25
N THR A 36 2.85 -25.12 -9.51
CA THR A 36 3.83 -26.11 -9.95
C THR A 36 3.79 -27.30 -9.00
N ASN A 37 4.58 -28.34 -9.27
CA ASN A 37 4.52 -29.60 -8.54
C ASN A 37 4.56 -29.42 -7.01
N GLY A 38 3.44 -29.73 -6.36
CA GLY A 38 3.30 -29.67 -4.90
C GLY A 38 3.10 -28.27 -4.34
N VAL A 39 2.91 -27.23 -5.16
CA VAL A 39 2.74 -25.84 -4.70
C VAL A 39 1.37 -25.29 -5.06
N TYR A 40 0.68 -24.79 -4.04
CA TYR A 40 -0.66 -24.23 -4.13
C TYR A 40 -0.70 -22.85 -3.47
N VAL A 41 -1.37 -21.87 -4.07
CA VAL A 41 -1.47 -20.51 -3.53
C VAL A 41 -2.93 -20.15 -3.35
N ALA A 42 -3.31 -19.78 -2.14
CA ALA A 42 -4.61 -19.19 -1.86
C ALA A 42 -4.55 -17.68 -2.10
N ILE A 43 -5.29 -17.22 -3.12
CA ILE A 43 -5.34 -15.82 -3.56
C ILE A 43 -6.72 -15.26 -3.21
N GLY A 44 -6.77 -14.03 -2.71
CA GLY A 44 -8.03 -13.29 -2.52
C GLY A 44 -8.85 -13.68 -1.28
N TYR A 45 -8.37 -14.63 -0.48
CA TYR A 45 -9.01 -15.00 0.79
C TYR A 45 -8.66 -14.05 1.95
N SER A 46 -7.60 -13.27 1.79
CA SER A 46 -7.05 -12.30 2.76
C SER A 46 -6.39 -11.17 1.96
N ALA A 47 -5.81 -10.21 2.68
CA ALA A 47 -4.92 -9.19 2.14
C ALA A 47 -3.76 -9.82 1.34
N SER A 48 -2.90 -10.58 2.00
CA SER A 48 -1.78 -11.29 1.38
C SER A 48 -2.19 -12.65 0.84
N ASN A 49 -1.39 -13.16 -0.09
CA ASN A 49 -1.42 -14.56 -0.49
C ASN A 49 -0.90 -15.44 0.65
N VAL A 50 -1.34 -16.70 0.64
CA VAL A 50 -0.76 -17.78 1.46
C VAL A 50 -0.34 -18.90 0.52
N THR A 51 0.91 -19.35 0.65
CA THR A 51 1.44 -20.44 -0.17
C THR A 51 1.57 -21.72 0.65
N LEU A 52 1.03 -22.79 0.11
CA LEU A 52 1.16 -24.15 0.60
C LEU A 52 2.15 -24.92 -0.29
N ILE A 53 3.18 -25.49 0.33
CA ILE A 53 4.12 -26.40 -0.32
C ILE A 53 3.95 -27.78 0.31
N ALA A 54 3.38 -28.72 -0.44
CA ALA A 54 3.18 -30.10 -0.03
C ALA A 54 4.47 -30.91 -0.23
N GLY A 55 5.03 -31.40 0.88
CA GLY A 55 6.24 -32.23 0.88
C GLY A 55 5.99 -33.67 1.33
N ARG A 56 7.07 -34.40 1.57
CA ARG A 56 7.04 -35.75 2.12
C ARG A 56 6.63 -35.72 3.59
N GLY A 57 5.44 -36.24 3.88
CA GLY A 57 4.96 -36.44 5.26
C GLY A 57 4.60 -35.14 5.99
N GLY A 58 4.26 -34.09 5.26
CA GLY A 58 3.76 -32.83 5.81
C GLY A 58 3.85 -31.65 4.84
N SER A 59 3.37 -30.50 5.28
CA SER A 59 3.30 -29.27 4.49
C SER A 59 4.15 -28.14 5.07
N ILE A 60 4.57 -27.22 4.21
CA ILE A 60 5.18 -25.94 4.57
C ILE A 60 4.19 -24.84 4.16
N ILE A 61 4.02 -23.85 5.02
CA ILE A 61 3.18 -22.68 4.77
C ILE A 61 4.08 -21.45 4.67
N VAL A 62 3.90 -20.63 3.64
CA VAL A 62 4.54 -19.31 3.51
C VAL A 62 3.47 -18.25 3.63
N ASP A 63 3.65 -17.37 4.62
CA ASP A 63 2.68 -16.39 5.13
C ASP A 63 1.36 -17.00 5.61
N THR A 64 0.58 -16.25 6.39
CA THR A 64 -0.49 -16.82 7.22
C THR A 64 -1.76 -15.98 7.31
N ALA A 65 -1.99 -15.09 6.33
CA ALA A 65 -3.13 -14.19 6.29
C ALA A 65 -3.19 -13.19 7.45
N ALA A 66 -4.17 -12.28 7.39
CA ALA A 66 -4.24 -11.12 8.26
C ALA A 66 -4.86 -11.39 9.63
N ASN A 67 -5.50 -12.53 9.83
CA ASN A 67 -6.14 -12.92 11.08
C ASN A 67 -6.52 -14.42 11.06
N PRO A 68 -6.91 -14.99 12.21
CA PRO A 68 -7.38 -16.38 12.29
C PRO A 68 -8.67 -16.70 11.52
N VAL A 69 -9.52 -15.73 11.18
CA VAL A 69 -10.76 -15.98 10.44
C VAL A 69 -10.43 -16.30 8.98
N ASP A 70 -9.65 -15.43 8.34
CA ASP A 70 -9.22 -15.61 6.95
C ASP A 70 -8.34 -16.87 6.80
N ALA A 71 -7.46 -17.11 7.78
CA ALA A 71 -6.63 -18.33 7.80
C ALA A 71 -7.44 -19.63 7.87
N LYS A 72 -8.59 -19.64 8.56
CA LYS A 72 -9.49 -20.83 8.58
C LYS A 72 -10.10 -21.07 7.21
N ALA A 73 -10.58 -20.02 6.54
CA ALA A 73 -11.11 -20.11 5.18
C ALA A 73 -10.05 -20.64 4.20
N ILE A 74 -8.79 -20.21 4.36
CA ILE A 74 -7.67 -20.69 3.55
C ILE A 74 -7.34 -22.17 3.82
N VAL A 75 -7.32 -22.60 5.08
CA VAL A 75 -7.12 -24.02 5.43
C VAL A 75 -8.21 -24.89 4.81
N GLU A 76 -9.48 -24.46 4.87
CA GLU A 76 -10.60 -25.14 4.22
C GLU A 76 -10.43 -25.18 2.69
N ALA A 77 -10.01 -24.07 2.09
CA ALA A 77 -9.80 -23.96 0.65
C ALA A 77 -8.64 -24.85 0.14
N PHE A 78 -7.57 -25.01 0.91
CA PHE A 78 -6.51 -25.95 0.57
C PHE A 78 -6.98 -27.42 0.62
N GLY A 79 -7.95 -27.74 1.48
CA GLY A 79 -8.57 -29.05 1.54
C GLY A 79 -7.55 -30.19 1.63
N PHE A 80 -7.67 -31.19 0.76
CA PHE A 80 -6.80 -32.37 0.75
C PHE A 80 -5.35 -32.09 0.35
N HIS A 81 -5.05 -30.90 -0.21
CA HIS A 81 -3.67 -30.52 -0.55
C HIS A 81 -2.85 -30.20 0.70
N LEU A 82 -3.48 -29.74 1.79
CA LEU A 82 -2.82 -29.49 3.07
C LEU A 82 -2.55 -30.81 3.79
N VAL A 83 -1.34 -31.33 3.65
CA VAL A 83 -0.90 -32.58 4.28
C VAL A 83 -0.38 -32.28 5.68
N ARG A 84 -1.06 -32.81 6.68
CA ARG A 84 -0.63 -32.74 8.09
C ARG A 84 0.49 -33.75 8.37
N PRO A 85 1.38 -33.47 9.34
CA PRO A 85 1.47 -32.22 10.09
C PRO A 85 2.08 -31.08 9.24
N VAL A 86 1.69 -29.83 9.53
CA VAL A 86 2.44 -28.66 9.07
C VAL A 86 3.82 -28.70 9.73
N LYS A 87 4.86 -28.83 8.91
CA LYS A 87 6.26 -28.95 9.38
C LYS A 87 6.88 -27.59 9.63
N ALA A 88 6.48 -26.58 8.85
CA ALA A 88 7.02 -25.24 8.97
C ALA A 88 6.03 -24.17 8.53
N ILE A 89 6.17 -23.00 9.16
CA ILE A 89 5.57 -21.74 8.75
C ILE A 89 6.72 -20.76 8.50
N ILE A 90 6.74 -20.13 7.34
CA ILE A 90 7.74 -19.14 6.94
C ILE A 90 7.04 -17.80 6.82
N TYR A 91 7.46 -16.80 7.59
CA TYR A 91 7.00 -15.42 7.40
C TYR A 91 7.95 -14.71 6.44
N THR A 92 7.39 -14.06 5.42
CA THR A 92 8.15 -13.19 4.52
C THR A 92 8.60 -11.92 5.24
N HIS A 93 7.74 -11.31 6.07
CA HIS A 93 8.08 -10.11 6.85
C HIS A 93 7.06 -9.80 7.96
N ASN A 94 7.34 -8.79 8.79
CA ASN A 94 6.56 -8.43 9.99
C ASN A 94 5.21 -7.74 9.74
N HIS A 95 4.73 -7.64 8.49
CA HIS A 95 3.41 -7.05 8.25
C HIS A 95 2.29 -7.97 8.78
N PRO A 96 1.23 -7.43 9.40
CA PRO A 96 0.18 -8.22 10.06
C PRO A 96 -0.54 -9.18 9.10
N ASP A 97 -0.73 -8.76 7.86
CA ASP A 97 -1.35 -9.53 6.78
C ASP A 97 -0.60 -10.80 6.41
N HIS A 98 0.69 -10.89 6.74
CA HIS A 98 1.52 -12.07 6.47
C HIS A 98 1.66 -12.97 7.70
N THR A 99 1.38 -12.45 8.89
CA THR A 99 1.75 -13.07 10.17
C THR A 99 0.56 -13.33 11.11
N GLY A 100 -0.65 -12.94 10.70
CA GLY A 100 -1.81 -12.81 11.58
C GLY A 100 -2.57 -14.09 11.88
N GLY A 101 -2.40 -15.17 11.10
CA GLY A 101 -3.18 -16.40 11.21
C GLY A 101 -2.39 -17.68 11.50
N ALA A 102 -1.12 -17.58 11.89
CA ALA A 102 -0.22 -18.73 12.04
C ALA A 102 -0.72 -19.83 12.98
N THR A 103 -1.36 -19.47 14.10
CA THR A 103 -1.97 -20.43 15.05
C THR A 103 -2.96 -21.40 14.39
N VAL A 104 -3.69 -20.96 13.36
CA VAL A 104 -4.66 -21.79 12.63
C VAL A 104 -3.96 -22.84 11.77
N PHE A 105 -2.90 -22.42 11.07
CA PHE A 105 -2.08 -23.34 10.28
C PHE A 105 -1.34 -24.32 11.19
N ALA A 106 -0.78 -23.85 12.31
CA ALA A 106 -0.07 -24.69 13.26
C ALA A 106 -0.96 -25.77 13.87
N GLY A 107 -2.19 -25.42 14.31
CA GLY A 107 -3.03 -26.36 15.06
C GLY A 107 -2.24 -27.02 16.20
N ASP A 108 -2.25 -28.35 16.25
CA ASP A 108 -1.49 -29.14 17.23
C ASP A 108 -0.12 -29.63 16.68
N ASP A 109 0.26 -29.26 15.45
CA ASP A 109 1.41 -29.83 14.74
C ASP A 109 2.77 -29.31 15.22
N SER A 110 2.80 -28.21 15.98
CA SER A 110 4.01 -27.55 16.47
C SER A 110 5.09 -27.31 15.39
N PRO A 111 4.77 -26.59 14.29
CA PRO A 111 5.71 -26.35 13.19
C PRO A 111 6.92 -25.51 13.62
N GLY A 112 8.06 -25.68 12.93
CA GLY A 112 9.14 -24.71 13.00
C GLY A 112 8.69 -23.38 12.38
N ILE A 113 8.89 -22.27 13.09
CA ILE A 113 8.54 -20.93 12.61
C ILE A 113 9.80 -20.23 12.10
N TYR A 114 9.85 -19.88 10.82
CA TYR A 114 11.02 -19.34 10.14
C TYR A 114 10.80 -17.88 9.73
N SER A 115 11.84 -17.06 9.87
CA SER A 115 11.85 -15.66 9.41
C SER A 115 13.28 -15.11 9.35
N HIS A 116 13.44 -13.88 8.84
CA HIS A 116 14.63 -13.09 9.16
C HIS A 116 14.70 -12.77 10.66
N ALA A 117 15.91 -12.59 11.21
CA ALA A 117 16.13 -12.31 12.63
C ALA A 117 15.56 -10.95 13.05
N LEU A 118 15.57 -9.97 12.15
CA LEU A 118 15.03 -8.63 12.40
C LEU A 118 13.52 -8.62 12.70
N LEU A 119 12.76 -9.63 12.26
CA LEU A 119 11.33 -9.73 12.57
C LEU A 119 11.09 -9.81 14.09
N GLN A 120 11.99 -10.47 14.84
CA GLN A 120 11.82 -10.66 16.29
C GLN A 120 11.82 -9.34 17.08
N SER A 121 12.57 -8.34 16.62
CA SER A 121 12.64 -7.01 17.22
C SER A 121 11.75 -5.98 16.51
N ALA A 122 11.17 -6.32 15.36
CA ALA A 122 10.38 -5.42 14.56
C ALA A 122 9.05 -5.09 15.25
N THR A 123 8.76 -3.80 15.36
CA THR A 123 7.42 -3.33 15.77
C THR A 123 6.46 -3.51 14.58
N PRO A 124 5.27 -4.09 14.75
CA PRO A 124 4.29 -4.22 13.67
C PRO A 124 4.02 -2.89 12.96
N SER A 125 4.18 -2.89 11.65
CA SER A 125 4.00 -1.71 10.81
C SER A 125 2.51 -1.46 10.53
N MET A 126 1.76 -0.99 11.54
CA MET A 126 0.31 -0.75 11.44
C MET A 126 -0.07 0.60 10.78
N GLY A 127 0.91 1.51 10.53
CA GLY A 127 0.65 2.88 10.05
C GLY A 127 0.21 3.84 11.16
N ARG A 128 0.26 5.15 10.88
CA ARG A 128 -0.16 6.21 11.81
C ARG A 128 -1.29 7.06 11.22
N GLY A 129 -2.43 6.99 11.91
CA GLY A 129 -3.30 8.14 12.15
C GLY A 129 -4.53 8.26 11.26
N GLN A 130 -5.70 8.27 11.90
CA GLN A 130 -6.92 8.88 11.38
C GLN A 130 -6.59 10.30 10.91
N ARG A 131 -6.84 10.61 9.63
CA ARG A 131 -6.66 11.96 9.09
C ARG A 131 -8.01 12.53 8.69
N ASP A 132 -8.15 13.85 8.82
CA ASP A 132 -9.27 14.59 8.27
C ASP A 132 -9.30 14.39 6.74
N GLY A 133 -10.20 13.53 6.26
CA GLY A 133 -10.30 13.14 4.84
C GLY A 133 -10.38 11.63 4.60
N GLY A 134 -10.17 10.80 5.62
CA GLY A 134 -10.24 9.34 5.55
C GLY A 134 -8.87 8.65 5.64
N ASP A 135 -8.89 7.33 5.63
CA ASP A 135 -7.68 6.50 5.61
C ASP A 135 -7.28 6.13 4.16
N ALA A 136 -6.01 5.78 3.96
CA ALA A 136 -5.43 5.51 2.63
C ALA A 136 -6.06 4.29 1.92
N PHE A 137 -6.86 3.49 2.62
CA PHE A 137 -7.48 2.27 2.12
C PHE A 137 -9.00 2.38 2.04
N GLY A 138 -9.57 3.56 2.34
CA GLY A 138 -11.00 3.79 2.28
C GLY A 138 -11.82 2.89 3.21
N MET A 139 -11.30 2.51 4.38
CA MET A 139 -11.97 1.57 5.31
C MET A 139 -13.38 2.03 5.73
N HIS A 140 -13.64 3.33 5.72
CA HIS A 140 -14.91 3.92 6.15
C HIS A 140 -15.83 4.35 5.00
N LEU A 141 -15.45 4.08 3.74
CA LEU A 141 -16.32 4.39 2.60
C LEU A 141 -17.58 3.49 2.59
N PRO A 142 -18.75 4.02 2.16
CA PRO A 142 -19.92 3.19 1.85
C PRO A 142 -19.56 2.04 0.89
N ALA A 143 -20.28 0.93 1.00
CA ALA A 143 -19.95 -0.28 0.22
C ALA A 143 -20.09 -0.05 -1.29
N GLU A 144 -21.04 0.79 -1.72
CA GLU A 144 -21.27 1.17 -3.11
C GLU A 144 -20.14 2.04 -3.72
N ASP A 145 -19.37 2.73 -2.88
CA ASP A 145 -18.29 3.63 -3.31
C ASP A 145 -16.92 2.96 -3.28
N PHE A 146 -16.79 1.86 -2.53
CA PHE A 146 -15.55 1.12 -2.38
C PHE A 146 -15.38 0.09 -3.50
N ILE A 147 -14.20 0.07 -4.13
CA ILE A 147 -13.87 -0.87 -5.22
C ILE A 147 -12.86 -1.90 -4.72
N ASN A 148 -11.66 -1.44 -4.37
CA ASN A 148 -10.61 -2.20 -3.70
C ASN A 148 -9.56 -1.23 -3.14
N ALA A 149 -8.60 -1.77 -2.39
CA ALA A 149 -7.52 -1.02 -1.74
C ALA A 149 -6.18 -1.07 -2.49
N GLY A 150 -6.20 -1.35 -3.81
CA GLY A 150 -5.02 -1.38 -4.67
C GLY A 150 -4.22 -2.69 -4.63
N THR A 151 -3.92 -3.22 -3.45
CA THR A 151 -3.24 -4.53 -3.26
C THR A 151 -4.14 -5.63 -2.75
N GLN A 152 -5.39 -5.32 -2.44
CA GLN A 152 -6.32 -6.25 -1.82
C GLN A 152 -7.76 -5.76 -1.95
N LEU A 153 -8.71 -6.69 -1.84
CA LEU A 153 -10.12 -6.34 -1.94
C LEU A 153 -10.59 -5.58 -0.70
N GLU A 154 -10.37 -6.08 0.51
CA GLU A 154 -11.19 -5.65 1.67
C GLU A 154 -10.47 -4.88 2.79
N TYR A 155 -9.17 -4.55 2.69
CA TYR A 155 -8.33 -3.93 3.76
C TYR A 155 -9.03 -3.63 5.10
N GLY A 156 -9.15 -4.64 5.97
CA GLY A 156 -9.67 -4.43 7.32
C GLY A 156 -11.17 -4.07 7.45
N ARG A 157 -11.91 -3.94 6.34
CA ARG A 157 -13.33 -3.51 6.30
C ARG A 157 -14.27 -4.56 6.87
N THR A 158 -14.08 -5.81 6.46
CA THR A 158 -14.91 -6.94 6.91
C THR A 158 -14.24 -7.72 8.04
N THR A 159 -12.96 -8.07 7.86
CA THR A 159 -12.12 -8.72 8.88
C THR A 159 -10.90 -7.86 9.15
N PRO A 160 -10.64 -7.45 10.41
CA PRO A 160 -9.54 -6.56 10.73
C PRO A 160 -8.19 -7.24 10.50
N HIS A 161 -7.17 -6.45 10.15
CA HIS A 161 -5.78 -6.91 10.19
C HIS A 161 -5.37 -7.03 11.67
N THR A 162 -5.18 -8.25 12.14
CA THR A 162 -4.84 -8.52 13.54
C THR A 162 -3.62 -9.42 13.63
N ARG A 163 -2.73 -9.15 14.59
CA ARG A 163 -1.62 -10.06 14.91
C ARG A 163 -2.02 -11.15 15.90
N GLN A 164 -3.32 -11.47 16.03
CA GLN A 164 -3.85 -12.35 17.09
C GLN A 164 -3.39 -13.80 16.94
N GLY A 165 -3.20 -14.28 15.71
CA GLY A 165 -2.73 -15.63 15.43
C GLY A 165 -1.22 -15.75 15.24
N PHE A 166 -0.44 -14.71 15.56
CA PHE A 166 1.01 -14.75 15.40
C PHE A 166 1.68 -15.75 16.34
N LEU A 167 2.62 -16.53 15.80
CA LEU A 167 3.54 -17.38 16.56
C LEU A 167 4.97 -16.82 16.43
N PRO A 168 5.72 -16.65 17.54
CA PRO A 168 7.10 -16.18 17.48
C PRO A 168 8.00 -17.09 16.63
N PRO A 169 8.92 -16.55 15.82
CA PRO A 169 9.93 -17.33 15.12
C PRO A 169 10.75 -18.20 16.06
N THR A 170 10.93 -19.47 15.69
CA THR A 170 11.79 -20.43 16.40
C THR A 170 13.10 -20.68 15.67
N ASN A 171 13.16 -20.33 14.37
CA ASN A 171 14.30 -20.55 13.49
C ASN A 171 14.57 -19.31 12.65
N THR A 172 15.56 -18.49 13.02
CA THR A 172 15.88 -17.27 12.27
C THR A 172 17.21 -17.33 11.52
N PHE A 173 17.48 -16.31 10.72
CA PHE A 173 18.75 -16.05 10.05
C PHE A 173 18.96 -14.54 9.91
N ASP A 174 20.21 -14.10 9.85
CA ASP A 174 20.63 -12.69 9.82
C ASP A 174 21.63 -12.39 8.67
N GLY A 175 21.88 -13.38 7.80
CA GLY A 175 22.69 -13.23 6.59
C GLY A 175 21.86 -13.02 5.33
N ASP A 176 22.54 -12.93 4.18
CA ASP A 176 21.88 -12.74 2.88
C ASP A 176 21.00 -13.91 2.46
N GLU A 177 21.35 -15.13 2.88
CA GLU A 177 20.66 -16.34 2.46
C GLU A 177 20.80 -17.46 3.51
N LYS A 178 19.77 -18.30 3.60
CA LYS A 178 19.78 -19.55 4.37
C LYS A 178 19.15 -20.70 3.57
N PRO A 179 19.95 -21.65 3.06
CA PRO A 179 19.42 -22.88 2.49
C PRO A 179 18.87 -23.77 3.60
N ILE A 180 17.67 -24.33 3.39
CA ILE A 180 17.03 -25.25 4.32
C ILE A 180 16.35 -26.40 3.56
N THR A 181 16.13 -27.52 4.25
CA THR A 181 15.35 -28.63 3.73
C THR A 181 14.28 -29.02 4.74
N ILE A 182 13.02 -28.96 4.33
CA ILE A 182 11.86 -29.25 5.18
C ILE A 182 10.92 -30.16 4.42
N ALA A 183 10.43 -31.22 5.08
CA ALA A 183 9.56 -32.22 4.43
C ALA A 183 10.16 -32.78 3.11
N GLY A 184 11.49 -32.86 3.01
CA GLY A 184 12.18 -33.31 1.80
C GLY A 184 12.21 -32.32 0.63
N ILE A 185 11.78 -31.07 0.83
CA ILE A 185 11.85 -29.98 -0.16
C ILE A 185 13.02 -29.08 0.19
N ALA A 186 13.94 -28.88 -0.77
CA ALA A 186 15.02 -27.90 -0.65
C ALA A 186 14.50 -26.50 -1.03
N LEU A 187 14.76 -25.51 -0.18
CA LEU A 187 14.40 -24.12 -0.43
C LEU A 187 15.43 -23.17 0.19
N HIS A 188 15.46 -21.95 -0.31
CA HIS A 188 16.38 -20.90 0.13
C HIS A 188 15.56 -19.73 0.68
N LEU A 189 15.86 -19.31 1.91
CA LEU A 189 15.37 -18.05 2.47
C LEU A 189 16.37 -16.96 2.09
N ILE A 190 15.96 -15.98 1.29
CA ILE A 190 16.84 -14.93 0.78
C ILE A 190 16.41 -13.61 1.40
N SER A 191 17.33 -12.91 2.06
CA SER A 191 17.09 -11.55 2.56
C SER A 191 16.86 -10.61 1.38
N THR A 192 15.69 -9.97 1.33
CA THR A 192 15.27 -9.06 0.25
C THR A 192 14.65 -7.78 0.82
N PRO A 193 15.42 -6.97 1.56
CA PRO A 193 14.92 -5.74 2.14
C PRO A 193 14.49 -4.75 1.06
N GLY A 194 13.56 -3.85 1.41
CA GLY A 194 13.03 -2.85 0.50
C GLY A 194 11.52 -2.60 0.64
N GLU A 195 10.75 -3.57 1.15
CA GLU A 195 9.42 -3.30 1.72
C GLU A 195 9.52 -3.17 3.25
N ALA A 196 10.21 -4.09 3.88
CA ALA A 196 10.57 -4.03 5.29
C ALA A 196 12.03 -4.47 5.44
N ASP A 197 12.69 -4.05 6.51
CA ASP A 197 14.09 -4.42 6.77
C ASP A 197 14.25 -5.94 6.98
N ASP A 198 13.20 -6.59 7.47
CA ASP A 198 13.13 -8.03 7.70
C ASP A 198 12.54 -8.82 6.53
N ASN A 199 12.28 -8.19 5.38
CA ASN A 199 11.68 -8.86 4.24
C ASN A 199 12.59 -9.94 3.66
N ILE A 200 12.01 -11.12 3.43
CA ILE A 200 12.65 -12.25 2.76
C ILE A 200 11.81 -12.72 1.57
N SER A 201 12.48 -13.32 0.60
CA SER A 201 11.88 -14.10 -0.47
C SER A 201 12.23 -15.58 -0.29
N VAL A 202 11.36 -16.47 -0.75
CA VAL A 202 11.57 -17.92 -0.68
C VAL A 202 11.79 -18.47 -2.07
N TRP A 203 12.93 -19.11 -2.30
CA TRP A 203 13.30 -19.69 -3.59
C TRP A 203 13.28 -21.22 -3.55
N LEU A 204 12.56 -21.83 -4.48
CA LEU A 204 12.49 -23.27 -4.67
C LEU A 204 13.20 -23.63 -5.98
N PRO A 205 14.47 -24.07 -5.94
CA PRO A 205 15.29 -24.24 -7.13
C PRO A 205 14.78 -25.36 -8.07
N GLU A 206 14.26 -26.47 -7.53
CA GLU A 206 13.75 -27.57 -8.34
C GLU A 206 12.53 -27.16 -9.17
N GLN A 207 11.65 -26.34 -8.58
CA GLN A 207 10.44 -25.82 -9.21
C GLN A 207 10.69 -24.55 -10.02
N LYS A 208 11.89 -23.95 -9.91
CA LYS A 208 12.20 -22.58 -10.35
C LYS A 208 11.13 -21.57 -9.92
N LEU A 209 10.68 -21.68 -8.68
CA LEU A 209 9.61 -20.88 -8.11
C LEU A 209 10.17 -19.86 -7.12
N LEU A 210 9.85 -18.60 -7.34
CA LEU A 210 10.12 -17.50 -6.43
C LEU A 210 8.84 -17.04 -5.72
N ILE A 211 8.80 -17.18 -4.40
CA ILE A 211 7.80 -16.50 -3.56
C ILE A 211 8.43 -15.19 -3.09
N ALA A 212 8.03 -14.08 -3.67
CA ALA A 212 8.76 -12.82 -3.57
C ALA A 212 8.57 -12.10 -2.22
N GLY A 213 7.48 -12.39 -1.50
CA GLY A 213 6.97 -11.46 -0.48
C GLY A 213 6.55 -10.14 -1.15
N ASP A 214 6.71 -9.02 -0.44
CA ASP A 214 6.24 -7.71 -0.94
C ASP A 214 7.30 -6.90 -1.68
N VAL A 215 8.49 -7.49 -1.92
CA VAL A 215 9.53 -6.84 -2.73
C VAL A 215 9.09 -6.64 -4.19
N LEU A 216 8.22 -7.52 -4.69
CA LEU A 216 7.51 -7.40 -5.97
C LEU A 216 6.00 -7.55 -5.75
N LEU A 217 5.24 -6.63 -6.34
CA LEU A 217 3.78 -6.65 -6.40
C LEU A 217 3.34 -6.45 -7.86
N LYS A 218 2.12 -6.82 -8.21
CA LYS A 218 1.55 -6.55 -9.55
C LYS A 218 0.97 -5.13 -9.65
N THR A 219 1.72 -4.14 -9.16
CA THR A 219 1.39 -2.70 -9.13
C THR A 219 2.66 -1.92 -8.80
N PHE A 220 2.74 -0.66 -9.22
CA PHE A 220 3.82 0.24 -8.81
C PHE A 220 3.97 0.27 -7.28
N PRO A 221 5.21 0.15 -6.73
CA PRO A 221 5.42 -0.04 -5.30
C PRO A 221 5.13 1.21 -4.48
N ASN A 222 4.71 1.00 -3.24
CA ASN A 222 4.47 2.08 -2.30
C ASN A 222 5.74 2.47 -1.53
N ILE A 223 6.62 3.24 -2.18
CA ILE A 223 7.88 3.73 -1.58
C ILE A 223 7.62 4.74 -0.45
N ALA A 224 6.52 5.51 -0.54
CA ALA A 224 6.14 6.51 0.44
C ALA A 224 4.70 6.26 0.95
N PRO A 225 4.52 5.36 1.93
CA PRO A 225 3.19 4.94 2.35
C PRO A 225 2.36 6.09 2.92
N LEU A 226 1.25 6.44 2.24
CA LEU A 226 0.31 7.47 2.68
C LEU A 226 -0.28 7.21 4.07
N ARG A 227 -0.37 5.94 4.47
CA ARG A 227 -0.79 5.48 5.80
C ARG A 227 0.13 5.90 6.95
N GLY A 228 1.20 6.66 6.68
CA GLY A 228 2.05 7.25 7.71
C GLY A 228 3.06 6.27 8.29
N LEU A 229 3.91 5.71 7.44
CA LEU A 229 5.09 4.94 7.82
C LEU A 229 6.37 5.58 7.30
N PRO A 230 7.55 5.16 7.81
CA PRO A 230 8.82 5.48 7.17
C PRO A 230 8.79 5.12 5.68
N THR A 231 9.46 5.94 4.88
CA THR A 231 9.65 5.69 3.45
C THR A 231 10.59 4.49 3.26
N ARG A 232 10.40 3.76 2.16
CA ARG A 232 11.10 2.52 1.87
C ARG A 232 12.50 2.77 1.28
N PRO A 233 13.56 2.06 1.68
CA PRO A 233 14.91 2.24 1.13
C PRO A 233 14.97 1.72 -0.31
N VAL A 234 15.06 2.64 -1.27
CA VAL A 234 14.95 2.33 -2.70
C VAL A 234 16.18 1.59 -3.23
N ASP A 235 17.36 1.98 -2.77
CA ASP A 235 18.64 1.32 -3.07
C ASP A 235 18.62 -0.16 -2.66
N GLN A 236 18.15 -0.45 -1.45
CA GLN A 236 18.02 -1.83 -0.95
C GLN A 236 17.00 -2.63 -1.79
N ARG A 237 15.88 -2.02 -2.16
CA ARG A 237 14.87 -2.67 -3.00
C ARG A 237 15.41 -3.01 -4.39
N ILE A 238 16.17 -2.12 -5.01
CA ILE A 238 16.83 -2.38 -6.31
C ILE A 238 17.82 -3.54 -6.18
N ALA A 239 18.68 -3.51 -5.16
CA ALA A 239 19.64 -4.60 -4.92
C ALA A 239 18.94 -5.95 -4.68
N SER A 240 17.82 -5.95 -3.96
CA SER A 240 17.00 -7.14 -3.78
C SER A 240 16.42 -7.66 -5.10
N LEU A 241 15.89 -6.79 -5.96
CA LEU A 241 15.36 -7.18 -7.27
C LEU A 241 16.46 -7.70 -8.21
N ASP A 242 17.66 -7.10 -8.18
CA ASP A 242 18.81 -7.59 -8.93
C ASP A 242 19.21 -9.01 -8.49
N LYS A 243 19.21 -9.31 -7.18
CA LYS A 243 19.41 -10.68 -6.67
C LYS A 243 18.37 -11.65 -7.21
N LEU A 244 17.09 -11.25 -7.21
CA LEU A 244 15.98 -12.11 -7.64
C LEU A 244 15.99 -12.37 -9.16
N LEU A 245 16.46 -11.41 -9.96
CA LEU A 245 16.64 -11.58 -11.41
C LEU A 245 17.65 -12.68 -11.76
N LEU A 246 18.69 -12.85 -10.95
CA LEU A 246 19.73 -13.87 -11.16
C LEU A 246 19.24 -15.31 -10.92
N LEU A 247 18.10 -15.48 -10.23
CA LEU A 247 17.51 -16.80 -9.99
C LEU A 247 16.82 -17.38 -11.24
N GLU A 248 16.49 -16.51 -12.21
CA GLU A 248 15.77 -16.87 -13.44
C GLU A 248 14.48 -17.70 -13.16
N PRO A 249 13.54 -17.18 -12.35
CA PRO A 249 12.33 -17.91 -11.99
C PRO A 249 11.46 -18.21 -13.21
N ASP A 250 10.89 -19.41 -13.24
CA ASP A 250 9.81 -19.78 -14.17
C ASP A 250 8.45 -19.32 -13.63
N PHE A 251 8.31 -19.27 -12.30
CA PHE A 251 7.08 -18.87 -11.60
C PHE A 251 7.39 -17.83 -10.52
N ILE A 252 6.51 -16.83 -10.37
CA ILE A 252 6.58 -15.87 -9.27
C ILE A 252 5.24 -15.85 -8.53
N VAL A 253 5.31 -16.00 -7.21
CA VAL A 253 4.20 -15.74 -6.28
C VAL A 253 4.52 -14.43 -5.57
N PRO A 254 3.87 -13.31 -5.94
CA PRO A 254 4.01 -12.07 -5.19
C PRO A 254 3.30 -12.19 -3.83
N GLY A 255 3.63 -11.29 -2.89
CA GLY A 255 2.99 -11.27 -1.57
C GLY A 255 1.49 -11.00 -1.63
N HIS A 256 1.02 -10.38 -2.71
CA HIS A 256 -0.38 -10.08 -3.02
C HIS A 256 -0.69 -10.35 -4.50
N MET A 257 -1.96 -10.32 -4.90
CA MET A 257 -2.45 -10.51 -6.29
C MET A 257 -2.19 -11.91 -6.88
N GLY A 258 -2.52 -12.09 -8.15
CA GLY A 258 -2.32 -13.34 -8.89
C GLY A 258 -0.85 -13.72 -9.12
N VAL A 259 -0.63 -15.00 -9.36
CA VAL A 259 0.69 -15.57 -9.70
C VAL A 259 1.14 -15.18 -11.12
N ILE A 260 2.44 -15.25 -11.38
CA ILE A 260 3.05 -15.12 -12.71
C ILE A 260 3.57 -16.51 -13.10
N GLU A 261 3.09 -17.05 -14.23
CA GLU A 261 3.14 -18.51 -14.50
C GLU A 261 4.09 -18.93 -15.62
N ASN A 262 4.94 -18.04 -16.12
CA ASN A 262 5.98 -18.41 -17.08
C ASN A 262 7.25 -17.55 -16.96
N ALA A 263 8.38 -18.13 -17.38
CA ALA A 263 9.71 -17.55 -17.23
C ALA A 263 9.89 -16.21 -17.96
N ALA A 264 9.26 -16.05 -19.13
CA ALA A 264 9.36 -14.82 -19.91
C ALA A 264 8.64 -13.67 -19.20
N GLU A 265 7.42 -13.91 -18.71
CA GLU A 265 6.67 -12.94 -17.92
C GLU A 265 7.33 -12.67 -16.57
N ALA A 266 7.87 -13.69 -15.90
CA ALA A 266 8.58 -13.54 -14.64
C ALA A 266 9.80 -12.63 -14.77
N ARG A 267 10.64 -12.87 -15.79
CA ARG A 267 11.78 -11.99 -16.11
C ARG A 267 11.33 -10.59 -16.49
N ASN A 268 10.30 -10.48 -17.34
CA ASN A 268 9.77 -9.19 -17.77
C ASN A 268 9.25 -8.39 -16.57
N ALA A 269 8.50 -9.02 -15.67
CA ALA A 269 7.98 -8.40 -14.46
C ALA A 269 9.09 -7.87 -13.56
N LEU A 270 10.05 -8.72 -13.17
CA LEU A 270 11.16 -8.31 -12.32
C LEU A 270 11.99 -7.19 -12.95
N THR A 271 12.25 -7.28 -14.25
CA THR A 271 13.06 -6.29 -14.99
C THR A 271 12.35 -4.95 -15.02
N ALA A 272 11.08 -4.91 -15.45
CA ALA A 272 10.29 -3.68 -15.48
C ALA A 272 10.13 -3.07 -14.08
N TYR A 273 9.90 -3.90 -13.05
CA TYR A 273 9.79 -3.45 -11.66
C TYR A 273 11.07 -2.75 -11.18
N ARG A 274 12.22 -3.40 -11.39
CA ARG A 274 13.54 -2.88 -11.04
C ARG A 274 13.84 -1.60 -11.80
N ASP A 275 13.62 -1.58 -13.11
CA ASP A 275 13.94 -0.46 -14.00
C ASP A 275 13.10 0.77 -13.68
N ALA A 276 11.80 0.60 -13.39
CA ALA A 276 10.91 1.72 -13.05
C ALA A 276 11.29 2.37 -11.71
N ILE A 277 11.57 1.55 -10.68
CA ILE A 277 12.04 2.06 -9.39
C ILE A 277 13.36 2.80 -9.53
N LYS A 278 14.32 2.19 -10.26
CA LYS A 278 15.64 2.76 -10.51
C LYS A 278 15.54 4.08 -11.29
N PHE A 279 14.72 4.14 -12.33
CA PHE A 279 14.48 5.36 -13.11
C PHE A 279 13.98 6.50 -12.22
N VAL A 280 12.94 6.24 -11.40
CA VAL A 280 12.38 7.28 -10.52
C VAL A 280 13.41 7.75 -9.51
N TYR A 281 14.20 6.84 -8.95
CA TYR A 281 15.30 7.18 -8.05
C TYR A 281 16.35 8.07 -8.73
N GLU A 282 16.90 7.62 -9.85
CA GLU A 282 17.95 8.35 -10.57
C GLU A 282 17.47 9.74 -11.02
N LYS A 283 16.27 9.85 -11.59
CA LYS A 283 15.71 11.14 -12.01
C LYS A 283 15.39 12.07 -10.86
N THR A 284 14.96 11.52 -9.72
CA THR A 284 14.78 12.32 -8.50
C THR A 284 16.13 12.86 -8.01
N MET A 285 17.17 12.02 -7.95
CA MET A 285 18.51 12.43 -7.51
C MET A 285 19.16 13.45 -8.45
N GLU A 286 19.04 13.26 -9.78
CA GLU A 286 19.47 14.25 -10.79
C GLU A 286 18.77 15.61 -10.60
N GLY A 287 17.50 15.59 -10.20
CA GLY A 287 16.72 16.78 -9.93
C GLY A 287 17.11 17.49 -8.63
N ILE A 288 17.31 16.73 -7.55
CA ILE A 288 17.84 17.23 -6.27
C ILE A 288 19.19 17.91 -6.49
N ALA A 289 20.09 17.28 -7.24
CA ALA A 289 21.40 17.85 -7.56
C ALA A 289 21.32 19.18 -8.34
N ARG A 290 20.21 19.43 -9.06
CA ARG A 290 19.91 20.69 -9.74
C ARG A 290 19.15 21.70 -8.88
N GLY A 291 18.90 21.40 -7.60
CA GLY A 291 18.19 22.28 -6.68
C GLY A 291 16.68 22.34 -6.91
N MET A 292 16.10 21.34 -7.59
CA MET A 292 14.66 21.30 -7.83
C MET A 292 13.90 20.95 -6.54
N THR A 293 12.69 21.50 -6.41
CA THR A 293 11.74 21.19 -5.34
C THR A 293 10.99 19.87 -5.60
N PRO A 294 10.41 19.23 -4.57
CA PRO A 294 9.56 18.05 -4.75
C PRO A 294 8.41 18.29 -5.75
N GLU A 295 7.79 19.46 -5.71
CA GLU A 295 6.68 19.84 -6.58
C GLU A 295 7.12 19.89 -8.05
N GLU A 296 8.24 20.53 -8.35
CA GLU A 296 8.79 20.59 -9.71
C GLU A 296 9.15 19.21 -10.24
N LEU A 297 9.73 18.36 -9.39
CA LEU A 297 10.11 16.99 -9.77
C LEU A 297 8.90 16.15 -10.14
N VAL A 298 7.82 16.25 -9.38
CA VAL A 298 6.56 15.54 -9.65
C VAL A 298 5.91 15.97 -10.96
N GLN A 299 6.10 17.23 -11.39
CA GLN A 299 5.56 17.69 -12.67
C GLN A 299 6.44 17.28 -13.87
N GLN A 300 7.73 17.02 -13.66
CA GLN A 300 8.69 16.77 -14.75
C GLN A 300 9.02 15.28 -14.95
N ILE A 301 9.05 14.50 -13.88
CA ILE A 301 9.46 13.10 -13.93
C ILE A 301 8.24 12.24 -14.25
N ASN A 302 8.23 11.68 -15.46
CA ASN A 302 7.29 10.66 -15.88
C ASN A 302 8.07 9.39 -16.25
N LEU A 303 7.51 8.22 -15.98
CA LEU A 303 8.08 6.97 -16.48
C LEU A 303 8.13 7.00 -18.02
N PRO A 304 9.14 6.39 -18.65
CA PRO A 304 9.11 6.10 -20.09
C PRO A 304 7.83 5.34 -20.44
N GLU A 305 7.28 5.61 -21.63
CA GLU A 305 5.96 5.08 -22.06
C GLU A 305 5.83 3.57 -21.89
N GLU A 306 6.88 2.81 -22.24
CA GLU A 306 6.92 1.35 -22.11
C GLU A 306 6.76 0.88 -20.65
N LEU A 307 7.34 1.60 -19.68
CA LEU A 307 7.21 1.32 -18.25
C LEU A 307 5.87 1.83 -17.71
N ALA A 308 5.40 3.01 -18.14
CA ALA A 308 4.13 3.59 -17.74
C ALA A 308 2.92 2.72 -18.15
N GLN A 309 3.00 2.07 -19.32
CA GLN A 309 1.96 1.16 -19.81
C GLN A 309 2.12 -0.27 -19.31
N HIS A 310 3.22 -0.60 -18.62
CA HIS A 310 3.50 -1.97 -18.22
C HIS A 310 2.43 -2.49 -17.23
N PRO A 311 1.89 -3.70 -17.43
CA PRO A 311 0.79 -4.22 -16.61
C PRO A 311 1.15 -4.33 -15.12
N TYR A 312 2.41 -4.66 -14.79
CA TYR A 312 2.87 -4.76 -13.40
C TYR A 312 3.32 -3.44 -12.76
N LEU A 313 3.20 -2.32 -13.48
CA LEU A 313 3.62 -0.98 -13.02
C LEU A 313 2.46 0.01 -12.98
N GLN A 314 1.22 -0.43 -13.19
CA GLN A 314 0.07 0.44 -13.00
C GLN A 314 0.02 0.92 -11.54
N GLU A 315 -0.36 2.19 -11.34
CA GLU A 315 -0.27 2.88 -10.04
C GLU A 315 -1.50 2.64 -9.16
N PHE A 316 -1.76 1.38 -8.78
CA PHE A 316 -2.91 1.03 -7.92
C PHE A 316 -2.65 1.17 -6.42
N TYR A 317 -1.39 1.10 -6.00
CA TYR A 317 -1.01 1.12 -4.58
C TYR A 317 0.01 2.21 -4.24
N GLY A 318 1.15 2.22 -4.94
CA GLY A 318 2.06 3.36 -4.95
C GLY A 318 1.90 4.17 -6.23
N THR A 319 2.48 5.37 -6.22
CA THR A 319 2.58 6.23 -7.41
C THR A 319 4.00 6.78 -7.55
N VAL A 320 4.43 7.07 -8.77
CA VAL A 320 5.66 7.78 -9.12
C VAL A 320 5.71 9.10 -8.35
N ALA A 321 4.62 9.86 -8.32
CA ALA A 321 4.54 11.14 -7.64
C ALA A 321 4.77 11.04 -6.13
N TRP A 322 4.29 9.97 -5.47
CA TRP A 322 4.53 9.75 -4.04
C TRP A 322 5.95 9.25 -3.80
N SER A 323 6.45 8.38 -4.67
CA SER A 323 7.82 7.86 -4.61
C SER A 323 8.86 8.98 -4.76
N ILE A 324 8.68 9.93 -5.67
CA ILE A 324 9.55 11.11 -5.81
C ILE A 324 9.63 11.87 -4.48
N ARG A 325 8.48 12.13 -3.84
CA ARG A 325 8.44 12.82 -2.54
C ARG A 325 9.13 12.02 -1.44
N GLY A 326 8.94 10.71 -1.41
CA GLY A 326 9.60 9.83 -0.45
C GLY A 326 11.12 9.83 -0.62
N ILE A 327 11.60 9.70 -1.85
CA ILE A 327 13.02 9.71 -2.20
C ILE A 327 13.64 11.07 -1.90
N TYR A 328 12.95 12.16 -2.22
CA TYR A 328 13.37 13.51 -1.82
C TYR A 328 13.49 13.63 -0.31
N CYS A 329 12.47 13.21 0.44
CA CYS A 329 12.48 13.27 1.90
C CYS A 329 13.65 12.48 2.52
N GLN A 330 14.01 11.33 1.93
CA GLN A 330 15.14 10.51 2.40
C GLN A 330 16.50 11.16 2.15
N ASN A 331 16.65 11.90 1.04
CA ASN A 331 17.96 12.34 0.56
C ASN A 331 18.23 13.84 0.75
N ALA A 332 17.19 14.67 0.72
CA ALA A 332 17.26 16.12 0.87
C ALA A 332 16.47 16.64 2.09
N GLY A 333 15.69 15.78 2.76
CA GLY A 333 14.87 16.15 3.90
C GLY A 333 13.52 16.77 3.51
N TRP A 334 12.85 17.40 4.47
CA TRP A 334 11.51 17.96 4.28
C TRP A 334 11.52 19.39 3.70
N PHE A 335 12.65 20.09 3.80
CA PHE A 335 12.76 21.49 3.41
C PHE A 335 12.94 21.61 1.90
N ASP A 336 12.07 22.38 1.26
CA ASP A 336 12.02 22.57 -0.20
C ASP A 336 12.97 23.68 -0.70
N GLY A 337 13.75 24.31 0.18
CA GLY A 337 14.61 25.44 -0.17
C GLY A 337 13.94 26.81 -0.07
N ASN A 338 12.61 26.89 0.11
CA ASN A 338 11.90 28.15 0.26
C ASN A 338 11.77 28.55 1.74
N PRO A 339 12.46 29.60 2.23
CA PRO A 339 12.44 29.97 3.64
C PRO A 339 11.06 30.33 4.18
N THR A 340 10.09 30.70 3.33
CA THR A 340 8.70 30.94 3.78
C THR A 340 7.99 29.67 4.26
N ASN A 341 8.52 28.50 3.88
CA ASN A 341 7.98 27.18 4.22
C ASN A 341 8.73 26.54 5.42
N ILE A 342 9.77 27.18 5.96
CA ILE A 342 10.46 26.72 7.19
C ILE A 342 9.52 26.79 8.39
N TRP A 343 8.81 27.91 8.51
CA TRP A 343 7.87 28.15 9.59
C TRP A 343 6.59 28.79 9.04
N PRO A 344 5.78 28.02 8.29
CA PRO A 344 4.57 28.56 7.71
C PRO A 344 3.62 28.95 8.83
N LEU A 345 2.97 30.11 8.67
CA LEU A 345 1.88 30.48 9.55
C LEU A 345 0.80 29.38 9.54
N PRO A 346 0.15 29.10 10.70
CA PRO A 346 -1.02 28.25 10.74
C PRO A 346 -2.02 28.67 9.65
N ALA A 347 -2.68 27.70 9.02
CA ALA A 347 -3.56 27.96 7.87
C ALA A 347 -4.61 29.05 8.15
N LYS A 348 -5.11 29.11 9.39
CA LYS A 348 -6.02 30.17 9.86
C LYS A 348 -5.38 31.56 9.83
N GLU A 349 -4.20 31.73 10.41
CA GLU A 349 -3.51 33.03 10.45
C GLU A 349 -3.14 33.49 9.03
N ARG A 350 -2.63 32.56 8.21
CA ARG A 350 -2.37 32.83 6.79
C ARG A 350 -3.64 33.25 6.04
N ALA A 351 -4.79 32.63 6.34
CA ALA A 351 -6.07 33.02 5.75
C ALA A 351 -6.54 34.40 6.23
N ASP A 352 -6.27 34.77 7.48
CA ASP A 352 -6.56 36.12 8.01
C ASP A 352 -5.77 37.17 7.21
N TYR A 353 -4.44 37.01 7.08
CA TYR A 353 -3.61 37.93 6.30
C TYR A 353 -3.98 37.99 4.82
N LEU A 354 -4.32 36.84 4.20
CA LEU A 354 -4.76 36.80 2.81
C LEU A 354 -6.09 37.54 2.60
N LEU A 355 -7.03 37.46 3.55
CA LEU A 355 -8.30 38.19 3.46
C LEU A 355 -8.15 39.69 3.76
N ASP A 356 -7.11 40.08 4.51
CA ASP A 356 -6.78 41.50 4.69
C ASP A 356 -6.19 42.10 3.40
N LEU A 357 -5.36 41.34 2.67
CA LEU A 357 -4.77 41.77 1.39
C LEU A 357 -5.73 41.65 0.21
N GLU A 358 -6.51 40.56 0.17
CA GLU A 358 -7.47 40.25 -0.88
C GLU A 358 -8.80 39.80 -0.25
N PRO A 359 -9.68 40.75 0.14
CA PRO A 359 -10.94 40.45 0.80
C PRO A 359 -11.90 39.55 0.01
N GLY A 360 -11.66 39.35 -1.29
CA GLY A 360 -12.44 38.48 -2.17
C GLY A 360 -11.92 37.03 -2.28
N ASN A 361 -10.81 36.67 -1.63
CA ASN A 361 -10.16 35.38 -1.81
C ASN A 361 -10.98 34.20 -1.25
N ARG A 362 -11.65 33.45 -2.13
CA ARG A 362 -12.56 32.36 -1.78
C ARG A 362 -11.88 31.19 -1.05
N ALA A 363 -10.65 30.87 -1.42
CA ALA A 363 -9.89 29.79 -0.79
C ALA A 363 -9.57 30.14 0.66
N ALA A 364 -9.09 31.36 0.92
CA ALA A 364 -8.83 31.87 2.26
C ALA A 364 -10.11 31.93 3.11
N MET A 365 -11.24 32.39 2.53
CA MET A 365 -12.54 32.35 3.23
C MET A 365 -12.91 30.94 3.67
N THR A 366 -12.74 29.95 2.81
CA THR A 366 -13.10 28.55 3.10
C THR A 366 -12.29 27.99 4.28
N VAL A 367 -10.98 28.25 4.31
CA VAL A 367 -10.10 27.86 5.41
C VAL A 367 -10.54 28.54 6.72
N LYS A 368 -10.79 29.85 6.69
CA LYS A 368 -11.23 30.62 7.87
C LYS A 368 -12.60 30.14 8.38
N VAL A 369 -13.52 29.77 7.49
CA VAL A 369 -14.83 29.20 7.85
C VAL A 369 -14.66 27.89 8.61
N LYS A 370 -13.82 26.96 8.14
CA LYS A 370 -13.57 25.69 8.86
C LYS A 370 -13.02 25.96 10.25
N ALA A 371 -11.99 26.80 10.36
CA ALA A 371 -11.36 27.12 11.64
C ALA A 371 -12.31 27.80 12.64
N LEU A 372 -13.16 28.73 12.19
CA LEU A 372 -14.14 29.39 13.05
C LEU A 372 -15.24 28.44 13.52
N ARG A 373 -15.65 27.45 12.70
CA ARG A 373 -16.61 26.43 13.11
C ARG A 373 -16.06 25.55 14.23
N GLU A 374 -14.86 25.02 14.06
CA GLU A 374 -14.20 24.20 15.09
C GLU A 374 -14.00 24.99 16.40
N LEU A 375 -13.59 26.26 16.31
CA LEU A 375 -13.48 27.14 17.48
C LEU A 375 -14.84 27.36 18.15
N GLY A 376 -15.89 27.58 17.37
CA GLY A 376 -17.25 27.73 17.88
C GLY A 376 -17.76 26.48 18.60
N GLU A 377 -17.56 25.30 18.02
CA GLU A 377 -17.98 24.01 18.60
C GLU A 377 -17.28 23.71 19.93
N ARG A 378 -15.99 24.05 20.04
CA ARG A 378 -15.20 23.86 21.27
C ARG A 378 -15.40 24.95 22.32
N GLN A 379 -16.01 26.09 21.95
CA GLN A 379 -16.14 27.25 22.83
C GLN A 379 -17.30 27.06 23.83
N MET A 380 -17.01 27.12 25.13
CA MET A 380 -18.01 26.97 26.19
C MET A 380 -18.79 28.25 26.47
N ASN A 381 -18.18 29.42 26.25
CA ASN A 381 -18.86 30.71 26.42
C ASN A 381 -19.87 30.93 25.27
N ALA A 382 -21.15 31.10 25.61
CA ALA A 382 -22.24 31.21 24.63
C ALA A 382 -22.06 32.38 23.65
N THR A 383 -21.60 33.54 24.14
CA THR A 383 -21.39 34.74 23.31
C THR A 383 -20.23 34.54 22.33
N ALA A 384 -19.10 34.02 22.81
CA ALA A 384 -17.94 33.73 21.97
C ALA A 384 -18.25 32.64 20.94
N ARG A 385 -18.99 31.59 21.33
CA ARG A 385 -19.51 30.57 20.40
C ARG A 385 -20.36 31.20 19.30
N ASN A 386 -21.36 32.01 19.68
CA ASN A 386 -22.23 32.68 18.73
C ASN A 386 -21.45 33.58 17.76
N TYR A 387 -20.45 34.30 18.26
CA TYR A 387 -19.58 35.14 17.45
C TYR A 387 -18.83 34.33 16.38
N HIS A 388 -18.10 33.29 16.78
CA HIS A 388 -17.35 32.45 15.83
C HIS A 388 -18.24 31.84 14.75
N LEU A 389 -19.40 31.29 15.14
CA LEU A 389 -20.32 30.66 14.20
C LEU A 389 -20.99 31.68 13.26
N SER A 390 -21.33 32.87 13.76
CA SER A 390 -21.95 33.94 12.94
C SER A 390 -20.97 34.49 11.91
N VAL A 391 -19.71 34.70 12.28
CA VAL A 391 -18.66 35.13 11.35
C VAL A 391 -18.39 34.04 10.30
N ALA A 392 -18.36 32.76 10.70
CA ALA A 392 -18.21 31.65 9.77
C ALA A 392 -19.37 31.59 8.75
N ASN A 393 -20.62 31.78 9.20
CA ASN A 393 -21.77 31.83 8.30
C ASN A 393 -21.68 32.98 7.30
N THR A 394 -21.26 34.17 7.76
CA THR A 394 -21.11 35.36 6.92
C THR A 394 -20.03 35.15 5.85
N LEU A 395 -18.87 34.62 6.23
CA LEU A 395 -17.78 34.33 5.29
C LEU A 395 -18.16 33.25 4.28
N LYS A 396 -18.90 32.22 4.70
CA LYS A 396 -19.41 31.18 3.79
C LYS A 396 -20.40 31.75 2.77
N ALA A 397 -21.27 32.67 3.18
CA ALA A 397 -22.17 33.33 2.25
C ALA A 397 -21.40 34.18 1.21
N ARG A 398 -20.37 34.92 1.66
CA ARG A 398 -19.50 35.71 0.77
C ARG A 398 -18.72 34.85 -0.22
N SER A 399 -18.18 33.70 0.22
CA SER A 399 -17.42 32.83 -0.66
C SER A 399 -18.27 32.26 -1.81
N LEU A 400 -19.57 32.04 -1.58
CA LEU A 400 -20.51 31.56 -2.59
C LEU A 400 -20.92 32.62 -3.62
N GLN A 401 -20.94 33.91 -3.25
CA GLN A 401 -21.57 34.96 -4.08
C GLN A 401 -20.75 35.47 -5.28
N GLY A 402 -19.44 35.24 -5.36
CA GLY A 402 -18.62 35.68 -6.51
C GLY A 402 -18.26 37.16 -6.44
N GLY A 403 -17.00 37.47 -6.69
CA GLY A 403 -16.33 38.72 -6.31
C GLY A 403 -16.71 40.01 -7.07
N ASP A 404 -17.95 40.18 -7.54
CA ASP A 404 -18.38 41.42 -8.21
C ASP A 404 -19.40 42.25 -7.41
N GLY A 405 -19.61 41.92 -6.13
CA GLY A 405 -20.73 42.46 -5.36
C GLY A 405 -20.49 43.73 -4.54
N LEU A 406 -19.30 44.31 -4.46
CA LEU A 406 -19.04 45.48 -3.61
C LEU A 406 -18.06 46.48 -4.25
N ARG A 407 -18.50 47.15 -5.32
CA ARG A 407 -18.10 48.56 -5.50
C ARG A 407 -18.94 49.38 -4.53
N SER A 408 -18.29 50.02 -3.54
CA SER A 408 -18.92 51.07 -2.74
C SER A 408 -19.50 52.15 -3.65
N PRO A 409 -20.71 52.67 -3.40
CA PRO A 409 -21.05 54.03 -3.81
C PRO A 409 -20.21 55.00 -2.97
N ALA A 410 -19.77 56.08 -3.64
CA ALA A 410 -18.88 57.16 -3.21
C ALA A 410 -18.94 57.59 -1.74
#